data_AF-A0A0R1FB21-F1
#
_entry.id   AF-A0A0R1FB21-F1
#
_cell.length_a   1.000
_cell.length_b   1.000
_cell.length_c   1.000
_cell.angle_alpha   90.00
_cell.angle_beta   90.00
_cell.angle_gamma   90.00
#
_symmetry.space_group_name_H-M   'P 1'
#
loop_
_entity.id
_entity.type
_entity.pdbx_description
1 polymer ?
#
loop_
_entity_poly.entity_id
_entity_poly.type
_entity_poly.pdbx_seq_one_letter_code
_entity_poly.pdbx_strand_id
1 'polypeptide(L)'
;MIGLICFIIEPATIATHITIDNKVDATGPAWQIFILPVAQLIVDELLIFKAKRERVRNDDVNLNFLLPGELRYIVLAIVVLVAFVGVMYQQITL
;
A
#
# COMPACT_ATOMS: atom_id res chain seq x y z
N MET A 1 -7.24 6.25 -9.62
CA MET A 1 -7.98 7.48 -9.99
C MET A 1 -9.22 7.73 -9.13
N ILE A 2 -10.06 6.72 -8.88
CA ILE A 2 -11.29 6.89 -8.05
C ILE A 2 -10.99 7.45 -6.65
N GLY A 3 -9.94 6.94 -5.97
CA GLY A 3 -9.56 7.46 -4.63
C GLY A 3 -9.13 8.94 -4.61
N LEU A 4 -8.54 9.44 -5.70
CA LEU A 4 -8.17 10.86 -5.83
C LEU A 4 -9.40 11.74 -6.02
N ILE A 5 -10.40 11.26 -6.75
CA ILE A 5 -11.69 11.94 -6.94
C ILE A 5 -12.45 11.98 -5.62
N CYS A 6 -12.47 10.88 -4.86
CA CYS A 6 -13.06 10.84 -3.52
C CYS A 6 -12.41 11.86 -2.58
N PHE A 7 -11.07 11.94 -2.55
CA PHE A 7 -10.35 12.92 -1.73
C PHE A 7 -10.66 14.38 -2.07
N ILE A 8 -10.82 14.72 -3.35
CA ILE A 8 -11.14 16.10 -3.78
C ILE A 8 -12.52 16.55 -3.30
N ILE A 9 -13.46 15.60 -3.15
CA ILE A 9 -14.86 15.87 -2.78
C ILE A 9 -15.05 15.77 -1.24
N GLU A 10 -14.13 15.13 -0.54
CA GLU A 10 -14.25 14.83 0.88
C GLU A 10 -14.02 16.06 1.78
N PRO A 11 -14.71 16.17 2.93
CA PRO A 11 -14.39 17.17 3.95
C PRO A 11 -12.91 17.13 4.36
N ALA A 12 -12.38 18.30 4.73
CA ALA A 12 -10.96 18.47 5.09
C ALA A 12 -10.48 17.54 6.23
N THR A 13 -11.41 17.02 7.02
CA THR A 13 -11.17 16.08 8.11
C THR A 13 -12.00 14.82 7.95
N ILE A 14 -11.38 13.68 8.21
CA ILE A 14 -11.95 12.34 8.12
C ILE A 14 -11.95 11.67 9.48
N ALA A 15 -12.89 10.76 9.72
CA ALA A 15 -12.86 9.91 10.90
C ALA A 15 -11.67 8.94 10.79
N THR A 16 -10.78 8.99 11.78
CA THR A 16 -9.59 8.11 11.83
C THR A 16 -9.76 6.95 12.78
N HIS A 17 -10.67 7.08 13.74
CA HIS A 17 -11.07 6.00 14.64
C HIS A 17 -12.58 6.11 14.89
N ILE A 18 -13.24 4.95 14.95
CA ILE A 18 -14.67 4.80 15.20
C ILE A 18 -14.82 3.80 16.33
N THR A 19 -15.33 4.28 17.47
CA THR A 19 -15.57 3.46 18.66
C THR A 19 -16.62 2.37 18.40
N ILE A 20 -16.65 1.36 19.27
CA ILE A 20 -17.64 0.25 19.26
C ILE A 20 -19.09 0.74 19.23
N ASP A 21 -19.39 1.90 19.80
CA ASP A 21 -20.73 2.53 19.78
C ASP A 21 -21.02 3.29 18.46
N ASN A 22 -20.20 3.08 17.44
CA ASN A 22 -20.28 3.72 16.12
C ASN A 22 -20.14 5.25 16.18
N LYS A 23 -19.47 5.76 17.23
CA LYS A 23 -19.15 7.19 17.39
C LYS A 23 -17.73 7.46 16.94
N VAL A 24 -17.56 8.49 16.13
CA VAL A 24 -16.26 9.06 15.79
C VAL A 24 -15.70 9.74 17.03
N ASP A 25 -14.55 9.28 17.53
CA ASP A 25 -13.85 9.87 18.68
C ASP A 25 -12.52 10.53 18.28
N ALA A 26 -11.99 10.21 17.09
CA ALA A 26 -10.82 10.84 16.50
C ALA A 26 -11.05 11.20 15.04
N THR A 27 -10.61 12.40 14.68
CA THR A 27 -10.59 12.89 13.30
C THR A 27 -9.18 13.29 12.92
N GLY A 28 -8.79 13.00 11.69
CA GLY A 28 -7.51 13.39 11.11
C GLY A 28 -7.69 14.14 9.81
N PRO A 29 -6.62 14.74 9.29
CA PRO A 29 -6.64 15.38 7.99
C PRO A 29 -6.84 14.34 6.87
N ALA A 30 -7.64 14.69 5.86
CA ALA A 30 -8.03 13.79 4.76
C ALA A 30 -6.85 13.16 3.99
N TRP A 31 -5.65 13.80 4.00
CA TRP A 31 -4.48 13.26 3.31
C TRP A 31 -4.01 11.92 3.88
N GLN A 32 -4.42 11.56 5.11
CA GLN A 32 -4.05 10.29 5.73
C GLN A 32 -4.55 9.06 4.96
N ILE A 33 -5.59 9.20 4.13
CA ILE A 33 -6.07 8.14 3.22
C ILE A 33 -4.96 7.68 2.26
N PHE A 34 -4.03 8.57 1.92
CA PHE A 34 -2.94 8.26 1.00
C PHE A 34 -1.75 7.55 1.65
N ILE A 35 -1.70 7.42 2.99
CA ILE A 35 -0.55 6.80 3.66
C ILE A 35 -0.34 5.37 3.16
N LEU A 36 -1.39 4.55 3.10
CA LEU A 36 -1.31 3.17 2.63
C LEU A 36 -0.90 3.06 1.17
N PRO A 37 -1.58 3.72 0.19
CA PRO A 37 -1.17 3.62 -1.20
C PRO A 37 0.24 4.19 -1.44
N VAL A 38 0.66 5.25 -0.74
CA VAL A 38 2.03 5.78 -0.85
C VAL A 38 3.05 4.79 -0.27
N ALA A 39 2.78 4.20 0.89
CA ALA A 39 3.66 3.19 1.48
C ALA A 39 3.79 1.96 0.57
N GLN A 40 2.67 1.50 -0.01
CA GLN A 40 2.66 0.39 -0.95
C GLN A 40 3.50 0.70 -2.20
N LEU A 41 3.36 1.89 -2.78
CA LEU A 41 4.17 2.33 -3.92
C LEU A 41 5.68 2.30 -3.60
N ILE A 42 6.07 2.75 -2.42
CA ILE A 42 7.48 2.73 -2.00
C ILE A 42 7.99 1.29 -1.89
N VAL A 43 7.21 0.39 -1.28
CA VAL A 43 7.57 -1.04 -1.16
C VAL A 43 7.69 -1.69 -2.54
N ASP A 44 6.71 -1.47 -3.41
CA ASP A 44 6.69 -2.05 -4.75
C ASP A 44 7.88 -1.56 -5.59
N GLU A 45 8.19 -0.26 -5.55
CA GLU A 45 9.34 0.32 -6.26
C GLU A 45 10.66 -0.29 -5.77
N LEU A 46 10.82 -0.49 -4.46
CA LEU A 46 12.00 -1.15 -3.88
C LEU A 46 12.16 -2.60 -4.36
N LEU A 47 11.05 -3.34 -4.45
CA LEU A 47 11.04 -4.72 -4.92
C LEU A 47 11.35 -4.81 -6.41
N ILE A 48 10.77 -3.93 -7.22
CA ILE A 48 11.06 -3.81 -8.65
C ILE A 48 12.52 -3.44 -8.87
N PHE A 49 13.06 -2.49 -8.09
CA PHE A 49 14.46 -2.12 -8.17
C PHE A 49 15.39 -3.29 -7.86
N LYS A 50 15.09 -4.07 -6.82
CA LYS A 50 15.82 -5.31 -6.52
C LYS A 50 15.75 -6.32 -7.65
N ALA A 51 14.55 -6.58 -8.18
CA ALA A 51 14.35 -7.50 -9.30
C ALA A 51 15.15 -7.09 -10.54
N LYS A 52 15.12 -5.80 -10.92
CA LYS A 52 15.92 -5.26 -12.02
C LYS A 52 17.41 -5.46 -11.79
N ARG A 53 17.90 -5.20 -10.58
CA ARG A 53 19.31 -5.38 -10.22
C ARG A 53 19.74 -6.84 -10.29
N GLU A 54 18.88 -7.77 -9.90
CA GLU A 54 19.15 -9.21 -10.00
C GLU A 54 19.19 -9.69 -11.45
N ARG A 55 18.28 -9.21 -12.31
CA ARG A 55 18.34 -9.51 -13.75
C ARG A 55 19.64 -9.04 -14.39
N VAL A 56 20.10 -7.84 -14.07
CA VAL A 56 21.39 -7.32 -14.58
C VAL A 56 22.56 -8.16 -14.08
N ARG A 57 22.53 -8.60 -12.81
CA ARG A 57 23.61 -9.43 -12.24
C ARG A 57 23.69 -10.82 -12.88
N ASN A 58 22.55 -11.38 -13.26
CA ASN A 58 22.46 -12.73 -13.82
C ASN A 58 22.46 -12.75 -15.36
N ASP A 59 22.59 -11.59 -16.01
CA ASP A 59 22.50 -11.42 -17.47
C ASP A 59 21.14 -11.85 -18.08
N ASP A 60 20.09 -11.84 -17.27
CA ASP A 60 18.71 -12.25 -17.59
C ASP A 60 17.87 -11.08 -18.15
N VAL A 61 18.52 -9.98 -18.55
CA VAL A 61 17.85 -8.71 -18.90
C VAL A 61 16.93 -8.86 -20.12
N ASN A 62 17.25 -9.77 -21.04
CA ASN A 62 16.50 -10.01 -22.27
C ASN A 62 15.30 -10.97 -22.11
N LEU A 63 15.10 -11.56 -20.92
CA LEU A 63 13.99 -12.49 -20.69
C LEU A 63 12.67 -11.72 -20.50
N ASN A 64 11.73 -11.88 -21.44
CA ASN A 64 10.43 -11.19 -21.40
C ASN A 64 9.37 -11.86 -20.51
N PHE A 65 9.71 -12.91 -19.77
CA PHE A 65 8.81 -13.57 -18.83
C PHE A 65 9.16 -13.23 -17.37
N LEU A 66 8.21 -13.47 -16.46
CA LEU A 66 8.41 -13.34 -15.02
C LEU A 66 9.29 -14.48 -14.52
N LEU A 67 10.42 -14.13 -13.90
CA LEU A 67 11.29 -15.12 -13.27
C LEU A 67 10.69 -15.60 -11.94
N PRO A 68 10.98 -16.83 -11.50
CA PRO A 68 10.54 -17.33 -10.20
C PRO A 68 10.93 -16.44 -9.02
N GLY A 69 12.09 -15.75 -9.11
CA GLY A 69 12.51 -14.77 -8.10
C GLY A 69 11.59 -13.54 -8.04
N GLU A 70 11.08 -13.09 -9.19
CA GLU A 70 10.17 -11.94 -9.27
C GLU A 70 8.76 -12.28 -8.78
N LEU A 71 8.31 -13.50 -9.05
CA LEU A 71 7.08 -14.03 -8.46
C LEU A 71 7.11 -14.00 -6.94
N ARG A 72 8.26 -14.31 -6.32
CA ARG A 72 8.42 -14.20 -4.85
C ARG A 72 8.28 -12.75 -4.38
N TYR A 73 8.82 -11.78 -5.12
CA TYR A 73 8.67 -10.37 -4.78
C TYR A 73 7.22 -9.90 -4.90
N ILE A 74 6.48 -10.36 -5.92
CA ILE A 74 5.04 -10.07 -6.05
C ILE A 74 4.25 -10.66 -4.88
N VAL A 75 4.50 -11.92 -4.52
CA VAL A 75 3.84 -12.55 -3.36
C VAL A 75 4.17 -11.78 -2.08
N LEU A 76 5.42 -11.35 -1.91
CA LEU A 76 5.84 -10.55 -0.76
C LEU A 76 5.13 -9.19 -0.72
N ALA A 77 5.00 -8.50 -1.85
CA ALA A 77 4.25 -7.25 -1.96
C ALA A 77 2.78 -7.42 -1.53
N ILE A 78 2.13 -8.51 -1.95
CA ILE A 78 0.74 -8.84 -1.57
C ILE A 78 0.64 -9.11 -0.07
N VAL A 79 1.57 -9.88 0.51
CA VAL A 79 1.57 -10.18 1.95
C VAL A 79 1.73 -8.89 2.77
N VAL A 80 2.63 -8.01 2.35
CA VAL A 80 2.82 -6.69 2.99
C VAL A 80 1.54 -5.87 2.89
N LEU A 81 0.89 -5.81 1.73
CA LEU A 81 -0.37 -5.11 1.54
C LEU A 81 -1.46 -5.60 2.52
N VAL A 82 -1.65 -6.92 2.61
CA VAL A 82 -2.66 -7.52 3.51
C VAL A 82 -2.34 -7.19 4.98
N ALA A 83 -1.07 -7.24 5.37
CA ALA A 83 -0.65 -6.87 6.72
C ALA A 83 -0.94 -5.38 7.02
N PHE A 84 -0.62 -4.47 6.10
CA PHE A 84 -0.91 -3.04 6.24
C PHE A 84 -2.40 -2.75 6.35
N VAL A 85 -3.23 -3.40 5.52
CA VAL A 85 -4.68 -3.29 5.60
C VAL A 85 -5.19 -3.78 6.95
N GLY A 86 -4.67 -4.90 7.46
CA GLY A 86 -5.02 -5.43 8.79
C GLY A 86 -4.68 -4.47 9.93
N VAL A 87 -3.49 -3.86 9.90
CA VAL A 87 -3.08 -2.88 10.92
C VAL A 87 -3.95 -1.62 10.86
N MET A 88 -4.25 -1.10 9.66
CA MET A 88 -5.15 0.03 9.52
C MET A 88 -6.58 -0.28 9.97
N TYR A 89 -7.07 -1.48 9.68
CA TYR A 89 -8.38 -1.91 10.15
C TYR A 89 -8.43 -1.94 11.69
N GLN A 90 -7.37 -2.43 12.34
CA GLN A 90 -7.25 -2.35 13.79
C GLN A 90 -7.24 -0.90 14.28
N GLN A 91 -6.44 -0.02 13.68
CA GLN A 91 -6.42 1.41 14.08
C GLN A 91 -7.76 2.14 13.95
N ILE A 92 -8.62 1.71 13.02
CA ILE A 92 -9.95 2.30 12.84
C ILE A 92 -10.96 1.75 13.85
N THR A 93 -10.78 0.52 14.33
CA THR A 93 -11.77 -0.22 15.13
C THR A 93 -11.42 -0.41 16.61
N LEU A 94 -10.16 -0.26 17.00
CA LEU A 94 -9.60 -0.44 18.35
C LEU A 94 -8.98 0.86 18.85
#